data_AF-A0A0D9SBH1-F1
#
_entry.id   AF-A0A0D9SBH1-F1
#
_cell.length_a   1.000
_cell.length_b   1.000
_cell.length_c   1.000
_cell.angle_alpha   90.00
_cell.angle_beta   90.00
_cell.angle_gamma   90.00
#
_symmetry.space_group_name_H-M   'P 1'
#
loop_
_entity.id
_entity.type
_entity.pdbx_description
1 polymer ?
#
loop_
_entity_poly.entity_id
_entity_poly.type
_entity_poly.pdbx_seq_one_letter_code
_entity_poly.pdbx_strand_id
1 'polypeptide(L)'
;MAPPRRHCLLLISALGVFALNCFTKGQENSTLIFTKENTIRNCSCSADIRDCDYSLANLMCSCKTVLPLAVGRTSYNGHLTIWFTDTSALGRLLNFTLVQDLKLSLCSANTLPTEYLAICGLQRLRINTEAKHPFPEQSLLIHSAGDSDSREKPMWLHKGWQPCMYISFLDMALFNRDSSLKSYSIENVTSIANNFPDFSYFKTFPMPSHKSYVVTFIY
;
A
#
# COMPACT_ATOMS: atom_id res chain seq x y z
N MET A 1 -55.40 1.99 -27.48
CA MET A 1 -54.04 1.65 -26.99
C MET A 1 -53.13 2.83 -27.32
N ALA A 2 -52.69 3.59 -26.32
CA ALA A 2 -51.84 4.77 -26.53
C ALA A 2 -50.36 4.35 -26.57
N PRO A 3 -49.54 4.90 -27.48
CA PRO A 3 -48.14 4.51 -27.58
C PRO A 3 -47.33 5.08 -26.39
N PRO A 4 -46.32 4.38 -25.88
CA PRO A 4 -45.51 4.89 -24.79
C PRO A 4 -44.71 6.11 -25.26
N ARG A 5 -44.75 7.18 -24.45
CA ARG A 5 -44.05 8.44 -24.68
C ARG A 5 -42.54 8.18 -24.81
N ARG A 6 -41.96 8.53 -25.97
CA ARG A 6 -40.51 8.44 -26.30
C ARG A 6 -39.56 8.96 -25.20
N HIS A 7 -40.00 9.92 -24.39
CA HIS A 7 -39.21 10.45 -23.27
C HIS A 7 -38.94 9.43 -22.15
N CYS A 8 -39.87 8.49 -21.91
CA CYS A 8 -39.71 7.50 -20.84
C CYS A 8 -38.65 6.45 -21.20
N LEU A 9 -38.55 6.08 -22.48
CA LEU A 9 -37.53 5.15 -22.99
C LEU A 9 -36.13 5.77 -22.96
N LEU A 10 -36.01 7.06 -23.26
CA LEU A 10 -34.75 7.79 -23.21
C LEU A 10 -34.23 7.92 -21.77
N LEU A 11 -35.10 8.18 -20.80
CA LEU A 11 -34.73 8.26 -19.38
C LEU A 11 -34.22 6.92 -18.84
N ILE A 12 -34.85 5.80 -19.21
CA ILE A 12 -34.40 4.46 -18.80
C ILE A 12 -33.03 4.14 -19.45
N SER A 13 -32.83 4.50 -20.72
CA SER A 13 -31.54 4.31 -21.39
C SER A 13 -30.42 5.16 -20.79
N ALA A 14 -30.72 6.40 -20.39
CA ALA A 14 -29.76 7.28 -19.73
C ALA A 14 -29.42 6.77 -18.33
N LEU A 15 -30.41 6.36 -17.52
CA LEU A 15 -30.18 5.75 -16.20
C LEU A 15 -29.37 4.44 -16.31
N GLY A 16 -29.60 3.62 -17.34
CA GLY A 16 -28.81 2.43 -17.61
C GLY A 16 -27.35 2.73 -17.94
N VAL A 17 -27.11 3.74 -18.80
CA VAL A 17 -25.75 4.17 -19.16
C VAL A 17 -25.03 4.84 -17.99
N PHE A 18 -25.71 5.61 -17.15
CA PHE A 18 -25.13 6.21 -15.94
C PHE A 18 -24.81 5.16 -14.87
N ALA A 19 -25.67 4.15 -14.67
CA ALA A 19 -25.38 3.04 -13.76
C ALA A 19 -24.16 2.25 -14.26
N LEU A 20 -24.13 1.87 -15.54
CA LEU A 20 -22.98 1.17 -16.15
C LEU A 20 -21.69 1.99 -16.11
N ASN A 21 -21.75 3.31 -16.35
CA ASN A 21 -20.56 4.17 -16.25
C ASN A 21 -20.09 4.40 -14.81
N CYS A 22 -20.98 4.40 -13.81
CA CYS A 22 -20.56 4.44 -12.40
C CYS A 22 -19.84 3.15 -12.00
N PHE A 23 -20.24 1.99 -12.55
CA PHE A 23 -19.54 0.73 -12.31
C PHE A 23 -18.22 0.61 -13.07
N THR A 24 -18.04 1.30 -14.19
CA THR A 24 -16.79 1.24 -15.00
C THR A 24 -15.80 2.38 -14.72
N LYS A 25 -16.21 3.46 -14.03
CA LYS A 25 -15.32 4.61 -13.75
C LYS A 25 -14.29 4.42 -12.62
N GLY A 26 -14.17 3.24 -12.04
CA GLY A 26 -13.32 3.05 -10.86
C GLY A 26 -12.64 1.69 -10.77
N GLN A 27 -12.46 0.97 -11.88
CA GLN A 27 -11.67 -0.26 -11.84
C GLN A 27 -10.19 0.10 -11.99
N GLU A 28 -9.64 0.76 -10.96
CA GLU A 28 -8.19 0.83 -10.82
C GLU A 28 -7.68 -0.60 -10.67
N ASN A 29 -6.77 -1.00 -11.55
CA ASN A 29 -6.13 -2.32 -11.47
C ASN A 29 -5.38 -2.39 -10.13
N SER A 30 -5.96 -3.04 -9.12
CA SER A 30 -5.30 -3.23 -7.84
C SER A 30 -4.21 -4.29 -8.01
N THR A 31 -3.03 -3.99 -7.47
CA THR A 31 -1.94 -4.96 -7.45
C THR A 31 -2.05 -5.74 -6.14
N LEU A 32 -2.28 -7.04 -6.24
CA LEU A 32 -2.25 -7.96 -5.11
C LEU A 32 -0.97 -8.77 -5.16
N ILE A 33 -0.19 -8.73 -4.08
CA ILE A 33 0.99 -9.57 -3.92
C ILE A 33 0.77 -10.50 -2.74
N PHE A 34 1.08 -11.78 -2.91
CA PHE A 34 1.05 -12.68 -1.77
C PHE A 34 2.18 -13.71 -1.76
N THR A 35 2.57 -14.11 -0.57
CA THR A 35 3.64 -15.08 -0.32
C THR A 35 3.05 -16.40 0.16
N LYS A 36 3.28 -17.49 -0.58
CA LYS A 36 2.92 -18.84 -0.14
C LYS A 36 4.08 -19.79 -0.40
N GLU A 37 4.55 -20.50 0.63
CA GLU A 37 5.58 -21.53 0.51
C GLU A 37 6.84 -21.04 -0.24
N ASN A 38 7.36 -19.87 0.13
CA ASN A 38 8.50 -19.19 -0.50
C ASN A 38 8.30 -18.70 -1.94
N THR A 39 7.10 -18.84 -2.51
CA THR A 39 6.76 -18.27 -3.81
C THR A 39 6.03 -16.94 -3.65
N ILE A 40 6.43 -15.94 -4.45
CA ILE A 40 5.73 -14.66 -4.54
C ILE A 40 4.83 -14.70 -5.77
N ARG A 41 3.55 -14.40 -5.57
CA ARG A 41 2.56 -14.22 -6.65
C ARG A 41 2.25 -12.74 -6.77
N ASN A 42 2.39 -12.21 -7.99
CA ASN A 42 1.96 -10.87 -8.35
C ASN A 42 0.71 -10.99 -9.22
N CYS A 43 -0.39 -10.46 -8.73
CA CYS A 43 -1.71 -10.58 -9.32
C CYS A 43 -2.24 -9.19 -9.68
N SER A 44 -2.85 -9.10 -10.86
CA SER A 44 -3.71 -7.97 -11.21
C SER A 44 -5.15 -8.41 -11.05
N CYS A 45 -5.86 -7.73 -10.15
CA CYS A 45 -7.25 -7.99 -9.82
C CYS A 45 -8.11 -6.84 -10.33
N SER A 46 -9.30 -7.18 -10.82
CA SER A 46 -10.28 -6.19 -11.24
C SER A 46 -11.17 -5.74 -10.07
N ALA A 47 -11.25 -6.52 -8.99
CA ALA A 47 -11.97 -6.16 -7.78
C ALA A 47 -11.15 -6.55 -6.55
N ASP A 48 -11.49 -5.94 -5.41
CA ASP A 48 -10.92 -6.34 -4.14
C ASP A 48 -11.30 -7.77 -3.80
N ILE A 49 -10.30 -8.56 -3.44
CA ILE A 49 -10.47 -9.95 -3.02
C ILE A 49 -10.49 -10.00 -1.50
N ARG A 50 -11.34 -10.85 -0.93
CA ARG A 50 -11.33 -11.13 0.50
C ARG A 50 -9.93 -11.50 0.95
N ASP A 51 -9.45 -10.83 1.99
CA ASP A 51 -8.09 -11.03 2.50
C ASP A 51 -7.81 -12.49 2.82
N CYS A 52 -6.59 -12.92 2.51
CA CYS A 52 -6.08 -14.27 2.78
C CYS A 52 -6.81 -15.41 2.04
N ASP A 53 -7.73 -15.13 1.12
CA ASP A 53 -8.37 -16.13 0.27
C ASP A 53 -7.57 -16.38 -1.02
N TYR A 54 -6.50 -17.16 -0.90
CA TYR A 54 -5.60 -17.49 -2.00
C TYR A 54 -6.31 -18.22 -3.16
N SER A 55 -7.31 -19.05 -2.85
CA SER A 55 -8.05 -19.80 -3.87
C SER A 55 -8.91 -18.86 -4.71
N LEU A 56 -9.60 -17.92 -4.06
CA LEU A 56 -10.40 -16.91 -4.73
C LEU A 56 -9.52 -15.97 -5.56
N ALA A 57 -8.37 -15.53 -5.03
CA ALA A 57 -7.42 -14.70 -5.77
C ALA A 57 -6.91 -15.39 -7.05
N ASN A 58 -6.56 -16.67 -6.99
CA ASN A 58 -6.11 -17.41 -8.16
C ASN A 58 -7.20 -17.62 -9.22
N LEU A 59 -8.48 -17.61 -8.81
CA LEU A 59 -9.62 -17.75 -9.71
C LEU A 59 -10.02 -16.42 -10.36
N MET A 60 -9.99 -15.33 -9.59
CA MET A 60 -10.52 -14.02 -10.00
C MET A 60 -9.46 -13.07 -10.55
N CYS A 61 -8.18 -13.31 -10.29
CA CYS A 61 -7.09 -12.42 -10.69
C CYS A 61 -6.13 -13.09 -11.68
N SER A 62 -5.50 -12.26 -12.52
CA SER A 62 -4.42 -12.71 -13.40
C SER A 62 -3.11 -12.70 -12.62
N CYS A 63 -2.69 -13.87 -12.12
CA CYS A 63 -1.49 -14.02 -11.28
C CYS A 63 -0.28 -14.57 -12.04
N LYS A 64 0.90 -14.04 -11.73
CA LYS A 64 2.20 -14.55 -12.20
C LYS A 64 3.12 -14.83 -11.00
N THR A 65 3.86 -15.93 -11.06
CA THR A 65 4.93 -16.21 -10.09
C THR A 65 6.13 -15.34 -10.41
N VAL A 66 6.69 -14.68 -9.41
CA VAL A 66 7.88 -13.84 -9.56
C VAL A 66 8.97 -14.34 -8.62
N LEU A 67 10.21 -14.35 -9.10
CA LEU A 67 11.36 -14.72 -8.28
C LEU A 67 11.61 -13.64 -7.21
N PRO A 68 11.91 -14.02 -5.95
CA PRO A 68 12.13 -13.07 -4.86
C PRO A 68 13.20 -12.00 -5.14
N LEU A 69 14.22 -12.32 -5.92
CA LEU A 69 15.29 -11.40 -6.34
C LEU A 69 14.87 -10.45 -7.48
N ALA A 70 13.82 -10.76 -8.23
CA ALA A 70 13.31 -9.96 -9.34
C ALA A 70 12.24 -8.95 -8.90
N VAL A 71 11.86 -8.93 -7.62
CA VAL A 71 10.89 -7.98 -7.05
C VAL A 71 11.57 -6.72 -6.49
N GLY A 72 12.77 -6.39 -6.98
CA GLY A 72 13.41 -5.09 -6.79
C GLY A 72 12.69 -3.97 -7.58
N ARG A 73 11.36 -3.90 -7.51
CA ARG A 73 10.62 -2.76 -8.02
C ARG A 73 10.90 -1.59 -7.09
N THR A 74 11.43 -0.51 -7.65
CA THR A 74 11.67 0.74 -6.91
C THR A 74 10.39 1.47 -6.55
N SER A 75 9.28 1.11 -7.21
CA SER A 75 7.97 1.72 -6.99
C SER A 75 6.82 0.80 -7.39
N TYR A 76 5.68 0.97 -6.70
CA TYR A 76 4.38 0.50 -7.13
C TYR A 76 3.47 1.70 -7.37
N ASN A 77 2.78 1.71 -8.51
CA ASN A 77 1.81 2.75 -8.83
C ASN A 77 0.42 2.28 -8.40
N GLY A 78 -0.34 3.16 -7.75
CA GLY A 78 -1.72 2.89 -7.31
C GLY A 78 -1.82 2.12 -5.99
N HIS A 79 -2.97 1.49 -5.79
CA HIS A 79 -3.30 0.70 -4.59
C HIS A 79 -2.57 -0.65 -4.59
N LEU A 80 -1.68 -0.85 -3.62
CA LEU A 80 -0.95 -2.11 -3.41
C LEU A 80 -1.54 -2.85 -2.21
N THR A 81 -2.01 -4.07 -2.43
CA THR A 81 -2.40 -4.98 -1.34
C THR A 81 -1.36 -6.10 -1.23
N ILE A 82 -0.86 -6.36 -0.03
CA ILE A 82 0.05 -7.48 0.24
C ILE A 82 -0.51 -8.38 1.33
N TRP A 83 -0.65 -9.65 1.00
CA TRP A 83 -0.94 -10.71 1.96
C TRP A 83 0.35 -11.42 2.32
N PHE A 84 0.65 -11.49 3.61
CA PHE A 84 1.93 -12.02 4.06
C PHE A 84 1.77 -12.92 5.28
N THR A 85 2.74 -13.80 5.46
CA THR A 85 2.81 -14.74 6.59
C THR A 85 4.05 -14.56 7.44
N ASP A 86 5.10 -13.95 6.87
CA ASP A 86 6.40 -13.68 7.50
C ASP A 86 6.92 -12.27 7.16
N THR A 87 7.64 -11.65 8.10
CA THR A 87 8.20 -10.30 7.93
C THR A 87 9.36 -10.27 6.94
N SER A 88 10.07 -11.39 6.77
CA SER A 88 11.27 -11.46 5.93
C SER A 88 10.95 -11.23 4.45
N ALA A 89 9.89 -11.87 3.94
CA ALA A 89 9.44 -11.72 2.57
C ALA A 89 8.86 -10.33 2.33
N LEU A 90 8.11 -9.82 3.30
CA LEU A 90 7.58 -8.46 3.25
C LEU A 90 8.71 -7.41 3.20
N GLY A 91 9.75 -7.58 4.02
CA GLY A 91 10.94 -6.74 4.03
C GLY A 91 11.66 -6.69 2.67
N ARG A 92 11.78 -7.83 1.98
CA ARG A 92 12.36 -7.90 0.63
C ARG A 92 11.53 -7.16 -0.42
N LEU A 93 10.22 -7.04 -0.22
CA LEU A 93 9.29 -6.42 -1.16
C LEU A 93 9.18 -4.89 -0.97
N LEU A 94 9.21 -4.44 0.28
CA LEU A 94 8.78 -3.09 0.63
C LEU A 94 9.88 -2.19 1.18
N ASN A 95 11.01 -2.73 1.64
CA ASN A 95 12.07 -1.89 2.20
C ASN A 95 12.61 -0.90 1.17
N PHE A 96 12.41 0.39 1.45
CA PHE A 96 12.68 1.53 0.58
C PHE A 96 11.97 1.49 -0.78
N THR A 97 10.85 0.79 -0.87
CA THR A 97 10.00 0.81 -2.06
C THR A 97 9.03 1.97 -1.98
N LEU A 98 8.88 2.72 -3.09
CA LEU A 98 7.91 3.81 -3.19
C LEU A 98 6.48 3.25 -3.36
N VAL A 99 5.63 3.46 -2.36
CA VAL A 99 4.21 3.03 -2.35
C VAL A 99 3.37 4.10 -1.67
N GLN A 100 2.31 4.58 -2.34
CA GLN A 100 1.46 5.65 -1.82
C GLN A 100 0.28 5.13 -0.98
N ASP A 101 -0.43 4.11 -1.48
CA ASP A 101 -1.53 3.46 -0.75
C ASP A 101 -1.22 1.98 -0.62
N LEU A 102 -1.04 1.55 0.63
CA LEU A 102 -0.65 0.21 0.99
C LEU A 102 -1.69 -0.42 1.91
N LYS A 103 -2.16 -1.61 1.54
CA LYS A 103 -2.90 -2.50 2.40
C LYS A 103 -2.05 -3.72 2.75
N LEU A 104 -1.91 -4.03 4.04
CA LEU A 104 -1.18 -5.19 4.53
C LEU A 104 -2.12 -6.12 5.30
N SER A 105 -2.21 -7.38 4.89
CA SER A 105 -3.05 -8.38 5.54
C SER A 105 -2.19 -9.53 6.07
N LEU A 106 -2.19 -9.73 7.39
CA LEU A 106 -1.48 -10.84 8.03
C LEU A 106 -2.33 -12.11 7.93
N CYS A 107 -1.84 -13.09 7.15
CA CYS A 107 -2.53 -14.34 6.86
C CYS A 107 -1.99 -15.53 7.66
N SER A 108 -1.33 -15.29 8.80
CA SER A 108 -0.87 -16.32 9.72
C SER A 108 -1.23 -15.96 11.17
N ALA A 109 -1.44 -16.98 12.00
CA ALA A 109 -1.66 -16.78 13.44
C ALA A 109 -0.36 -16.49 14.23
N ASN A 110 0.79 -16.41 13.53
CA ASN A 110 2.09 -16.29 14.16
C ASN A 110 2.31 -14.91 14.77
N THR A 111 2.96 -14.84 15.93
CA THR A 111 3.45 -13.59 16.49
C THR A 111 4.60 -13.05 15.64
N LEU A 112 4.47 -11.81 15.16
CA LEU A 112 5.52 -11.14 14.42
C LEU A 112 6.59 -10.58 15.38
N PRO A 113 7.86 -10.54 14.97
CA PRO A 113 8.91 -9.93 15.77
C PRO A 113 8.75 -8.41 15.86
N THR A 114 9.39 -7.79 16.87
CA THR A 114 9.53 -6.33 16.98
C THR A 114 10.62 -5.85 16.03
N GLU A 115 10.26 -5.75 14.76
CA GLU A 115 11.11 -5.27 13.66
C GLU A 115 10.41 -4.11 12.95
N TYR A 116 11.20 -3.24 12.31
CA TYR A 116 10.66 -2.14 11.52
C TYR A 116 10.80 -2.41 10.02
N LEU A 117 9.75 -2.06 9.28
CA LEU A 117 9.76 -1.98 7.83
C LEU A 117 9.85 -0.51 7.40
N ALA A 118 10.75 -0.20 6.46
CA ALA A 118 10.93 1.17 5.95
C ALA A 118 10.26 1.33 4.59
N ILE A 119 9.23 2.16 4.46
CA ILE A 119 8.47 2.36 3.22
C ILE A 119 8.60 3.81 2.76
N CYS A 120 8.72 4.01 1.44
CA CYS A 120 8.86 5.33 0.86
C CYS A 120 7.53 5.89 0.36
N GLY A 121 7.27 7.16 0.65
CA GLY A 121 6.16 7.93 0.05
C GLY A 121 4.75 7.50 0.46
N LEU A 122 4.62 6.80 1.60
CA LEU A 122 3.35 6.30 2.11
C LEU A 122 2.41 7.44 2.49
N GLN A 123 1.21 7.45 1.91
CA GLN A 123 0.14 8.41 2.19
C GLN A 123 -0.98 7.77 2.98
N ARG A 124 -1.34 6.52 2.64
CA ARG A 124 -2.36 5.74 3.31
C ARG A 124 -1.85 4.34 3.62
N LEU A 125 -2.06 3.92 4.85
CA LEU A 125 -1.86 2.55 5.30
C LEU A 125 -3.20 1.94 5.69
N ARG A 126 -3.44 0.72 5.25
CA ARG A 126 -4.52 -0.15 5.74
C ARG A 126 -3.91 -1.43 6.28
N ILE A 127 -4.40 -1.91 7.42
CA ILE A 127 -3.98 -3.19 7.97
C ILE A 127 -5.17 -4.07 8.27
N ASN A 128 -4.98 -5.37 8.09
CA ASN A 128 -5.91 -6.40 8.52
C ASN A 128 -5.15 -7.57 9.18
N THR A 129 -5.71 -8.13 10.25
CA THR A 129 -5.17 -9.26 11.04
C THR A 129 -6.08 -10.48 10.97
N GLU A 130 -6.62 -10.75 9.78
CA GLU A 130 -7.60 -11.81 9.46
C GLU A 130 -7.36 -13.15 10.15
N ALA A 131 -6.11 -13.61 10.24
CA ALA A 131 -5.78 -14.94 10.76
C ALA A 131 -5.72 -15.06 12.30
N LYS A 132 -5.70 -13.95 13.05
CA LYS A 132 -5.63 -13.99 14.53
C LYS A 132 -6.97 -13.68 15.18
N HIS A 133 -7.63 -12.62 14.76
CA HIS A 133 -8.94 -12.22 15.25
C HIS A 133 -9.65 -11.45 14.13
N PRO A 134 -10.99 -11.51 14.04
CA PRO A 134 -11.77 -10.61 13.21
C PRO A 134 -11.76 -9.21 13.83
N PHE A 135 -10.60 -8.56 13.82
CA PHE A 135 -10.47 -7.15 14.14
C PHE A 135 -10.82 -6.35 12.88
N PRO A 136 -11.61 -5.27 12.97
CA PRO A 136 -11.97 -4.49 11.79
C PRO A 136 -10.70 -3.94 11.12
N GLU A 137 -10.71 -3.91 9.78
CA GLU A 137 -9.66 -3.26 9.00
C GLU A 137 -9.42 -1.85 9.55
N GLN A 138 -8.16 -1.54 9.86
CA GLN A 138 -7.78 -0.22 10.32
C GLN A 138 -7.15 0.56 9.17
N SER A 139 -7.51 1.84 9.04
CA SER A 139 -6.92 2.74 8.05
C SER A 139 -6.31 3.96 8.72
N LEU A 140 -5.10 4.30 8.31
CA LEU A 140 -4.35 5.46 8.74
C LEU A 140 -3.99 6.31 7.52
N LEU A 141 -4.38 7.58 7.55
CA LEU A 141 -3.96 8.60 6.58
C LEU A 141 -2.79 9.39 7.19
N ILE A 142 -1.63 9.34 6.56
CA ILE A 142 -0.40 9.98 7.04
C ILE A 142 -0.28 11.40 6.47
N HIS A 143 -0.52 11.55 5.18
CA HIS A 143 -0.49 12.83 4.48
C HIS A 143 -1.73 12.98 3.61
N SER A 144 -2.46 14.09 3.77
CA SER A 144 -3.56 14.48 2.88
C SER A 144 -3.01 15.37 1.77
N ALA A 145 -3.38 15.11 0.51
CA ALA A 145 -2.95 15.91 -0.63
C ALA A 145 -3.43 17.38 -0.57
N GLY A 146 -4.25 17.76 0.42
CA GLY A 146 -4.83 19.09 0.58
C GLY A 146 -4.13 20.03 1.58
N ASP A 147 -3.13 19.57 2.34
CA ASP A 147 -2.54 20.35 3.45
C ASP A 147 -1.23 21.09 3.07
N SER A 148 -0.88 21.13 1.78
CA SER A 148 0.27 21.91 1.31
C SER A 148 -0.12 23.37 1.10
N ASP A 149 -0.14 24.15 2.18
CA ASP A 149 -0.02 25.62 2.10
C ASP A 149 1.42 26.06 1.78
N SER A 150 2.34 25.10 1.62
CA SER A 150 3.67 25.31 1.05
C SER A 150 3.62 25.24 -0.47
N ARG A 151 4.16 26.28 -1.11
CA ARG A 151 4.27 26.48 -2.58
C ARG A 151 5.21 25.49 -3.28
N GLU A 152 5.33 24.26 -2.80
CA GLU A 152 6.06 23.19 -3.47
C GLU A 152 5.13 21.99 -3.64
N LYS A 153 4.33 22.02 -4.71
CA LYS A 153 3.88 20.75 -5.32
C LYS A 153 5.16 19.95 -5.58
N PRO A 154 5.34 18.74 -5.00
CA PRO A 154 6.43 17.88 -5.43
C PRO A 154 6.25 17.72 -6.93
N MET A 155 7.24 18.17 -7.70
CA MET A 155 7.17 18.10 -9.15
C MET A 155 7.30 16.61 -9.52
N TRP A 156 6.18 15.90 -9.62
CA TRP A 156 6.06 14.47 -9.93
C TRP A 156 6.43 14.12 -11.39
N LEU A 157 7.20 14.98 -12.03
CA LEU A 157 7.71 14.84 -13.38
C LEU A 157 9.23 14.87 -13.26
N HIS A 158 9.87 13.71 -13.25
CA HIS A 158 11.02 13.42 -14.11
C HIS A 158 11.56 12.00 -13.86
N LYS A 159 11.97 11.39 -14.96
CA LYS A 159 12.54 10.05 -15.14
C LYS A 159 13.90 9.99 -14.42
N GLY A 160 13.94 9.42 -13.22
CA GLY A 160 15.16 9.27 -12.42
C GLY A 160 14.79 9.02 -10.95
N TRP A 161 15.60 8.24 -10.23
CA TRP A 161 15.43 7.94 -8.81
C TRP A 161 15.17 9.22 -8.00
N GLN A 162 13.89 9.51 -7.73
CA GLN A 162 13.51 10.55 -6.76
C GLN A 162 13.96 10.04 -5.39
N PRO A 163 14.73 10.81 -4.60
CA PRO A 163 15.10 10.36 -3.26
C PRO A 163 13.83 10.14 -2.44
N CYS A 164 13.79 9.05 -1.69
CA CYS A 164 12.76 8.76 -0.71
C CYS A 164 12.79 9.84 0.40
N MET A 165 12.15 10.99 0.17
CA MET A 165 12.11 12.10 1.11
C MET A 165 11.16 11.85 2.28
N TYR A 166 10.11 11.07 2.03
CA TYR A 166 9.13 10.66 3.03
C TYR A 166 9.37 9.19 3.36
N ILE A 167 9.85 8.92 4.56
CA ILE A 167 10.15 7.57 5.04
C ILE A 167 9.18 7.22 6.15
N SER A 168 8.46 6.12 6.00
CA SER A 168 7.58 5.57 7.03
C SER A 168 8.19 4.31 7.62
N PHE A 169 8.38 4.30 8.93
CA PHE A 169 8.77 3.15 9.72
C PHE A 169 7.54 2.49 10.33
N LEU A 170 7.28 1.26 9.92
CA LEU A 170 6.16 0.46 10.39
C LEU A 170 6.66 -0.58 11.40
N ASP A 171 6.22 -0.48 12.65
CA ASP A 171 6.48 -1.50 13.68
C ASP A 171 5.69 -2.78 13.36
N MET A 172 6.37 -3.86 13.00
CA MET A 172 5.72 -5.12 12.66
C MET A 172 5.00 -5.77 13.86
N ALA A 173 5.35 -5.40 15.10
CA ALA A 173 4.66 -5.90 16.28
C ALA A 173 3.22 -5.38 16.41
N LEU A 174 2.81 -4.35 15.65
CA LEU A 174 1.44 -3.85 15.66
C LEU A 174 0.42 -4.91 15.22
N PHE A 175 0.81 -5.87 14.36
CA PHE A 175 -0.08 -6.96 13.93
C PHE A 175 -0.26 -8.05 15.01
N ASN A 176 0.40 -7.90 16.16
CA ASN A 176 0.18 -8.74 17.33
C ASN A 176 -0.79 -8.12 18.34
N ARG A 177 -1.11 -6.84 18.20
CA ARG A 177 -1.84 -6.06 19.20
C ARG A 177 -3.25 -5.78 18.71
N ASP A 178 -4.17 -5.63 19.65
CA ASP A 178 -5.54 -5.17 19.38
C ASP A 178 -5.65 -3.63 19.52
N SER A 179 -4.53 -2.92 19.41
CA SER A 179 -4.48 -1.46 19.53
C SER A 179 -4.79 -0.76 18.21
N SER A 180 -5.34 0.44 18.32
CA SER A 180 -5.54 1.34 17.19
C SER A 180 -4.21 1.76 16.57
N LEU A 181 -4.10 1.79 15.25
CA LEU A 181 -2.99 2.37 14.50
C LEU A 181 -2.75 3.82 14.92
N LYS A 182 -1.50 4.15 15.23
CA LYS A 182 -1.06 5.52 15.49
C LYS A 182 0.15 5.85 14.65
N SER A 183 0.32 7.13 14.38
CA SER A 183 1.55 7.64 13.78
C SER A 183 1.96 8.98 14.34
N TYR A 184 3.26 9.25 14.29
CA TYR A 184 3.81 10.59 14.45
C TYR A 184 4.88 10.84 13.37
N SER A 185 4.97 12.09 12.92
CA SER A 185 5.91 12.50 11.88
C SER A 185 6.87 13.56 12.42
N ILE A 186 8.13 13.46 12.00
CA ILE A 186 9.18 14.41 12.26
C ILE A 186 9.62 14.98 10.92
N GLU A 187 9.51 16.29 10.77
CA GLU A 187 9.95 17.01 9.57
C GLU A 187 11.41 17.47 9.69
N ASN A 188 12.01 17.80 8.55
CA ASN A 188 13.35 18.40 8.47
C ASN A 188 14.48 17.59 9.11
N VAL A 189 14.37 16.27 9.09
CA VAL A 189 15.44 15.39 9.56
C VAL A 189 16.59 15.42 8.56
N THR A 190 17.74 15.95 8.97
CA THR A 190 19.00 15.89 8.19
C THR A 190 19.90 14.78 8.73
N SER A 191 20.65 14.08 7.87
CA SER A 191 21.55 13.00 8.28
C SER A 191 20.84 11.87 9.06
N ILE A 192 19.82 11.28 8.45
CA ILE A 192 19.03 10.17 9.01
C ILE A 192 19.90 9.07 9.63
N ALA A 193 20.99 8.67 8.97
CA ALA A 193 21.88 7.62 9.46
C ALA A 193 22.51 7.94 10.84
N ASN A 194 22.67 9.22 11.16
CA ASN A 194 23.19 9.66 12.46
C ASN A 194 22.09 9.78 13.52
N ASN A 195 20.88 10.21 13.14
CA ASN A 195 19.76 10.34 14.07
C ASN A 195 19.13 8.98 14.42
N PHE A 196 19.28 8.00 13.54
CA PHE A 196 18.67 6.67 13.65
C PHE A 196 19.73 5.56 13.44
N PRO A 197 20.77 5.48 14.30
CA PRO A 197 21.93 4.60 14.08
C PRO A 197 21.60 3.11 14.16
N ASP A 198 20.52 2.76 14.87
CA ASP A 198 20.05 1.38 15.06
C ASP A 198 19.27 0.84 13.85
N PHE A 199 18.89 1.70 12.91
CA PHE A 199 18.23 1.29 11.68
C PHE A 199 19.27 0.85 10.66
N SER A 200 19.64 -0.44 10.73
CA SER A 200 20.60 -1.11 9.84
C SER A 200 20.36 -0.86 8.35
N TYR A 201 19.11 -0.62 7.97
CA TYR A 201 18.64 -0.26 6.64
C TYR A 201 19.35 0.96 6.02
N PHE A 202 19.72 1.96 6.81
CA PHE A 202 20.44 3.15 6.31
C PHE A 202 21.92 2.89 6.03
N LYS A 203 22.48 1.78 6.51
CA LYS A 203 23.82 1.34 6.15
C LYS A 203 23.84 0.71 4.76
N THR A 204 22.72 0.11 4.34
CA THR A 204 22.58 -0.55 3.04
C THR A 204 22.16 0.41 1.92
N PHE A 205 21.39 1.46 2.25
CA PHE A 205 20.98 2.48 1.29
C PHE A 205 21.60 3.84 1.67
N PRO A 206 22.63 4.31 0.95
CA PRO A 206 23.25 5.59 1.24
C PRO A 206 22.26 6.72 0.98
N MET A 207 21.68 7.26 2.05
CA MET A 207 20.80 8.43 2.01
C MET A 207 21.67 9.70 1.92
N PRO A 208 21.43 10.59 0.93
CA PRO A 208 22.13 11.87 0.86
C PRO A 208 21.99 12.70 2.15
N SER A 209 23.11 13.02 2.79
CA SER A 209 23.15 13.76 4.07
C SER A 209 22.61 15.19 3.99
N HIS A 210 22.63 15.80 2.80
CA HIS A 210 22.26 17.21 2.57
C HIS A 210 20.78 17.43 2.26
N LYS A 211 19.94 16.39 2.35
CA LYS A 211 18.50 16.48 2.09
C LYS A 211 17.72 16.45 3.39
N SER A 212 16.65 17.24 3.47
CA SER A 212 15.69 17.19 4.57
C SER A 212 14.67 16.09 4.30
N TYR A 213 14.44 15.25 5.30
CA TYR A 213 13.50 14.14 5.21
C TYR A 213 12.34 14.34 6.19
N VAL A 214 11.20 13.78 5.82
CA VAL A 214 10.07 13.56 6.74
C VAL A 214 10.09 12.10 7.14
N VAL A 215 10.19 11.85 8.43
CA VAL A 215 10.21 10.50 9.00
C VAL A 215 8.94 10.29 9.81
N THR A 216 8.14 9.31 9.41
CA THR A 216 6.91 8.91 10.09
C THR A 216 7.14 7.58 10.79
N PHE A 217 6.77 7.48 12.05
CA PHE A 217 6.73 6.22 12.79
C PHE A 217 5.27 5.77 12.96
N ILE A 218 5.01 4.51 12.69
CA ILE A 218 3.68 3.88 12.72
C ILE A 218 3.73 2.68 13.67
N TYR A 219 2.82 2.62 14.63
CA TYR A 219 2.81 1.64 15.72
C TYR A 219 1.40 1.36 16.28
#